data_AF-A0A1X7SXF0-F1
#
_entry.id   AF-A0A1X7SXF0-F1
#
_cell.length_a   1.000
_cell.length_b   1.000
_cell.length_c   1.000
_cell.angle_alpha   90.00
_cell.angle_beta   90.00
_cell.angle_gamma   90.00
#
_symmetry.space_group_name_H-M   'P 1'
#
loop_
_entity.id
_entity.type
_entity.pdbx_description
1 polymer ?
#
loop_
_entity_poly.entity_id
_entity_poly.type
_entity_poly.pdbx_seq_one_letter_code
_entity_poly.pdbx_strand_id
1 'polypeptide(L)'
;MSSIYITEPPTKGKVVNPAAAVLVTTGPSPQVLLKTTLGDIDIELWSKEAPLACRNFIQLCLEDYYNDTIFHRVVFEFVAQGGDPTGTGEGY
;
A
#
# COMPACT_ATOMS: atom_id res chain seq x y z
N MET A 1 27.87 -17.16 -2.63
CA MET A 1 27.20 -15.86 -2.85
C MET A 1 25.87 -16.15 -3.52
N SER A 2 24.75 -15.94 -2.84
CA SER A 2 23.41 -16.07 -3.42
C SER A 2 22.92 -14.69 -3.85
N SER A 3 22.71 -14.47 -5.15
CA SER A 3 22.05 -13.28 -5.66
C SER A 3 20.53 -13.49 -5.62
N ILE A 4 19.83 -12.60 -4.91
CA ILE A 4 18.36 -12.49 -4.95
C ILE A 4 18.05 -11.25 -5.76
N TYR A 5 17.27 -11.40 -6.83
CA TYR A 5 16.86 -10.29 -7.70
C TYR A 5 15.41 -9.93 -7.38
N ILE A 6 15.17 -8.63 -7.16
CA ILE A 6 13.84 -8.04 -6.96
C ILE A 6 13.57 -7.20 -8.20
N THR A 7 12.52 -7.53 -8.94
CA THR A 7 12.20 -6.91 -10.25
C THR A 7 11.24 -5.74 -10.13
N GLU A 8 10.55 -5.64 -9.01
CA GLU A 8 9.54 -4.62 -8.76
C GLU A 8 10.18 -3.23 -8.73
N PRO A 9 9.50 -2.23 -9.31
CA PRO A 9 9.91 -0.86 -9.08
C PRO A 9 9.83 -0.61 -7.58
N PRO A 10 10.75 0.18 -7.03
CA PRO A 10 10.67 0.51 -5.62
C PRO A 10 9.53 1.51 -5.38
N THR A 11 8.89 1.41 -4.22
CA THR A 11 7.99 2.44 -3.68
C THR A 11 8.75 3.75 -3.45
N LYS A 12 10.05 3.65 -3.14
CA LYS A 12 11.02 4.74 -3.06
C LYS A 12 11.78 4.86 -4.38
N GLY A 13 11.65 5.95 -5.13
CA GLY A 13 12.27 6.07 -6.47
C GLY A 13 13.72 5.56 -6.54
N LYS A 14 13.98 4.43 -7.23
CA LYS A 14 15.35 3.93 -7.47
C LYS A 14 15.90 4.60 -8.72
N VAL A 15 17.05 5.22 -8.55
CA VAL A 15 18.14 5.11 -9.52
C VAL A 15 19.09 4.06 -8.96
N VAL A 16 19.23 2.92 -9.63
CA VAL A 16 20.22 1.90 -9.23
C VAL A 16 21.51 2.22 -9.98
N ASN A 17 22.55 2.67 -9.29
CA ASN A 17 23.90 2.70 -9.85
C ASN A 17 24.62 1.40 -9.45
N PRO A 18 24.97 0.51 -10.40
CA PRO A 18 25.54 -0.80 -10.08
C PRO A 18 26.94 -0.76 -9.43
N ALA A 19 27.57 0.41 -9.27
CA ALA A 19 28.93 0.54 -8.76
C ALA A 19 29.06 0.98 -7.28
N ALA A 20 27.99 1.46 -6.63
CA ALA A 20 28.08 1.95 -5.24
C ALA A 20 26.83 1.56 -4.45
N ALA A 21 27.01 0.78 -3.39
CA ALA A 21 25.97 0.38 -2.43
C ALA A 21 25.49 1.55 -1.55
N VAL A 22 25.12 2.68 -2.17
CA VAL A 22 24.57 3.85 -1.49
C VAL A 22 23.10 3.98 -1.89
N LEU A 23 22.22 3.69 -0.94
CA LEU A 23 20.80 4.04 -1.03
C LEU A 23 20.68 5.56 -0.95
N VAL A 24 20.62 6.24 -2.10
CA VAL A 24 20.23 7.66 -2.13
C VAL A 24 18.72 7.72 -1.95
N THR A 25 18.27 8.13 -0.75
CA THR A 25 16.85 8.24 -0.42
C THR A 25 16.27 9.53 -1.03
N THR A 26 15.66 9.44 -2.20
CA THR A 26 14.89 10.56 -2.79
C THR A 26 13.51 10.63 -2.14
N GLY A 27 13.44 11.25 -0.96
CA GLY A 27 12.20 11.64 -0.25
C GLY A 27 11.36 10.48 0.32
N PRO A 28 10.47 10.76 1.28
CA PRO A 28 9.56 9.74 1.83
C PRO A 28 8.47 9.39 0.80
N SER A 29 8.37 8.11 0.44
CA SER A 29 7.18 7.56 -0.23
C SER A 29 6.00 7.59 0.76
N PRO A 30 4.77 7.88 0.32
CA PRO A 30 3.62 7.86 1.22
C PRO A 30 3.46 6.46 1.84
N GLN A 31 3.34 6.44 3.17
CA GLN A 31 3.07 5.24 3.95
C GLN A 31 1.77 5.43 4.72
N VAL A 32 0.97 4.37 4.83
CA VAL A 32 -0.28 4.35 5.57
C VAL A 32 -0.26 3.18 6.53
N LEU A 33 -0.54 3.45 7.81
CA LEU A 33 -0.71 2.43 8.84
C LEU A 33 -2.21 2.16 9.02
N LEU A 34 -2.65 0.94 8.69
CA LEU A 34 -4.00 0.47 8.99
C LEU A 34 -3.99 -0.28 10.31
N LYS A 35 -4.70 0.26 11.31
CA LYS A 35 -4.94 -0.42 12.58
C LYS A 35 -6.18 -1.27 12.45
N THR A 36 -6.03 -2.58 12.46
CA THR A 36 -7.15 -3.52 12.33
C THR A 36 -7.38 -4.26 13.64
N THR A 37 -8.51 -4.97 13.73
CA THR A 37 -8.84 -5.80 14.90
C THR A 37 -7.88 -6.96 15.11
N LEU A 38 -7.11 -7.36 14.08
CA LEU A 38 -6.15 -8.46 14.13
C LEU A 38 -4.69 -7.98 14.12
N GLY A 39 -4.46 -6.67 14.24
CA GLY A 39 -3.14 -6.06 14.28
C GLY A 39 -2.93 -4.99 13.22
N ASP A 40 -1.70 -4.53 13.15
CA ASP A 40 -1.29 -3.38 12.36
C ASP A 40 -0.76 -3.82 11.00
N ILE A 41 -1.12 -3.07 9.94
CA ILE A 41 -0.65 -3.29 8.57
C ILE A 41 -0.02 -2.00 8.07
N ASP A 42 1.30 -2.04 7.83
CA ASP A 42 2.03 -0.94 7.18
C ASP A 42 2.00 -1.11 5.66
N ILE A 43 1.49 -0.09 4.96
CA ILE A 43 1.35 -0.06 3.50
C ILE A 43 2.26 1.01 2.92
N GLU A 44 3.23 0.62 2.09
CA GLU A 44 3.99 1.54 1.25
C GLU A 44 3.32 1.71 -0.12
N LEU A 45 3.18 2.94 -0.59
CA LEU A 45 2.49 3.24 -1.86
C LEU A 45 3.45 3.56 -3.00
N TRP A 46 3.17 2.99 -4.16
CA TRP A 46 3.77 3.36 -5.45
C TRP A 46 3.12 4.61 -6.05
N SER A 47 3.31 5.75 -5.40
CA SER A 47 2.65 7.01 -5.79
C SER A 47 3.14 7.58 -7.13
N LYS A 48 4.31 7.15 -7.61
CA LYS A 48 4.84 7.55 -8.92
C LYS A 48 4.17 6.77 -10.04
N GLU A 49 3.95 5.47 -9.82
CA GLU A 49 3.35 4.55 -10.79
C GLU A 49 1.82 4.69 -10.83
N ALA A 50 1.18 4.89 -9.68
CA ALA A 50 -0.28 4.99 -9.55
C ALA A 50 -0.74 6.25 -8.78
N PRO A 51 -0.45 7.48 -9.28
CA PRO A 51 -0.65 8.72 -8.52
C PRO A 51 -2.11 8.99 -8.16
N LEU A 52 -3.06 8.68 -9.04
CA LEU A 52 -4.49 8.94 -8.80
C LEU A 52 -5.07 8.00 -7.75
N ALA A 53 -4.76 6.70 -7.84
CA ALA A 53 -5.21 5.71 -6.87
C ALA A 53 -4.59 5.96 -5.49
N CYS A 54 -3.29 6.25 -5.43
CA CYS A 54 -2.62 6.58 -4.17
C CYS A 54 -3.19 7.85 -3.54
N ARG A 55 -3.46 8.90 -4.34
CA ARG A 55 -4.10 10.12 -3.84
C ARG A 55 -5.49 9.84 -3.26
N ASN A 56 -6.33 9.10 -3.99
CA ASN A 56 -7.67 8.76 -3.52
C ASN A 56 -7.62 7.96 -2.20
N PHE A 57 -6.76 6.95 -2.14
CA PHE A 57 -6.59 6.13 -0.94
C PHE A 57 -6.14 6.96 0.27
N ILE A 58 -5.12 7.81 0.11
CA ILE A 58 -4.65 8.70 1.18
C ILE A 58 -5.76 9.66 1.62
N GLN A 59 -6.51 10.24 0.68
CA GLN A 59 -7.60 11.16 1.01
C GLN A 59 -8.67 10.48 1.86
N LEU A 60 -9.14 9.29 1.44
CA LEU A 60 -10.14 8.52 2.18
C LEU A 60 -9.64 8.12 3.57
N CYS A 61 -8.35 7.79 3.72
CA CYS A 61 -7.74 7.55 5.02
C CYS A 61 -7.75 8.81 5.91
N LEU A 62 -7.43 9.99 5.35
CA LEU A 62 -7.42 11.26 6.09
C LEU A 62 -8.83 11.75 6.48
N GLU A 63 -9.84 11.33 5.73
CA GLU A 63 -11.26 11.61 5.99
C GLU A 63 -11.92 10.57 6.90
N ASP A 64 -11.15 9.67 7.50
CA ASP A 64 -11.64 8.59 8.36
C ASP A 64 -12.64 7.64 7.67
N TYR A 65 -12.72 7.64 6.34
CA TYR A 65 -13.71 6.89 5.56
C TYR A 65 -13.63 5.37 5.77
N TYR A 66 -12.42 4.86 6.02
CA TYR A 66 -12.19 3.43 6.25
C TYR A 66 -12.35 3.00 7.72
N ASN A 67 -12.59 3.94 8.64
CA ASN A 67 -12.81 3.59 10.04
C ASN A 67 -14.07 2.74 10.20
N ASP A 68 -13.97 1.72 11.04
CA ASP A 68 -15.04 0.73 11.30
C ASP A 68 -15.55 -0.03 10.04
N THR A 69 -14.82 0.05 8.92
CA THR A 69 -15.14 -0.77 7.73
C THR A 69 -14.62 -2.20 7.88
N ILE A 70 -15.38 -3.17 7.38
CA ILE A 70 -15.04 -4.60 7.48
C ILE A 70 -14.37 -5.13 6.21
N PHE A 71 -13.62 -6.22 6.36
CA PHE A 71 -13.25 -7.09 5.25
C PHE A 71 -14.42 -8.03 4.92
N HIS A 72 -15.35 -7.57 4.08
CA HIS A 72 -16.60 -8.28 3.80
C HIS A 72 -16.42 -9.55 2.95
N ARG A 73 -15.27 -9.73 2.28
CA ARG A 73 -14.99 -10.90 1.44
C ARG A 73 -13.58 -11.42 1.65
N VAL A 74 -13.47 -12.68 2.04
CA VAL A 74 -12.19 -13.39 2.20
C VAL A 74 -12.22 -14.69 1.41
N VAL A 75 -11.30 -14.83 0.47
CA VAL A 75 -11.08 -16.05 -0.31
C VAL A 75 -9.68 -16.56 0.04
N PHE A 76 -9.64 -17.76 0.63
CA PHE A 76 -8.39 -18.39 1.08
C PHE A 76 -7.37 -18.48 -0.07
N GLU A 77 -6.11 -18.14 0.23
CA GLU A 77 -5.00 -18.11 -0.73
C GLU A 77 -5.21 -17.21 -1.96
N PHE A 78 -6.17 -16.28 -1.89
CA PHE A 78 -6.43 -15.37 -3.01
C PHE A 78 -6.50 -13.91 -2.58
N VAL A 79 -7.54 -13.50 -1.85
CA VAL A 79 -7.75 -12.09 -1.52
C VAL A 79 -8.61 -11.90 -0.27
N ALA A 80 -8.24 -10.89 0.52
CA ALA A 80 -9.12 -10.27 1.51
C ALA A 80 -9.51 -8.88 0.98
N GLN A 81 -10.81 -8.64 0.81
CA GLN A 81 -11.37 -7.44 0.23
C GLN A 81 -12.18 -6.68 1.29
N GLY A 82 -11.96 -5.37 1.36
CA GLY A 82 -12.61 -4.44 2.27
C GLY A 82 -12.77 -3.06 1.64
N GLY A 83 -12.95 -2.04 2.47
CA GLY A 83 -13.06 -0.64 2.01
C GLY A 83 -14.46 -0.22 1.55
N ASP A 84 -15.48 -1.00 1.88
CA ASP A 84 -16.89 -0.65 1.69
C ASP A 84 -17.52 -0.28 3.05
N PRO A 85 -17.94 0.98 3.27
CA PRO A 85 -18.60 1.40 4.51
C PRO A 85 -19.93 0.71 4.78
N THR A 86 -20.61 0.22 3.74
CA THR A 86 -21.87 -0.52 3.90
C THR A 86 -21.63 -1.99 4.25
N GLY A 87 -20.45 -2.52 3.95
CA GLY A 87 -20.07 -3.92 4.14
C GLY A 87 -20.81 -4.91 3.23
N THR A 88 -21.55 -4.44 2.22
CA THR A 88 -22.33 -5.28 1.30
C THR A 88 -21.50 -5.85 0.16
N GLY A 89 -20.43 -5.15 -0.22
CA GLY A 89 -19.58 -5.44 -1.37
C GLY A 89 -20.04 -4.80 -2.67
N GLU A 90 -21.15 -4.05 -2.67
CA GLU A 90 -21.68 -3.39 -3.88
C GLU A 90 -21.28 -1.91 -3.98
N GLY A 91 -20.95 -1.26 -2.85
CA GLY A 91 -20.55 0.14 -2.78
C GLY A 91 -21.64 1.15 -3.18
N TYR A 92 -21.62 2.32 -2.56
CA TYR A 92 -22.37 3.50 -3.01
C TYR A 92 -21.46 4.74 -2.98
#